data_AF-A0A345UHD5-F1
#
_entry.id   AF-A0A345UHD5-F1
#
_cell.length_a   1.000
_cell.length_b   1.000
_cell.length_c   1.000
_cell.angle_alpha   90.00
_cell.angle_beta   90.00
_cell.angle_gamma   90.00
#
_symmetry.space_group_name_H-M   'P 1'
#
loop_
_entity.id
_entity.type
_entity.pdbx_description
1 polymer ?
#
loop_
_entity_poly.entity_id
_entity_poly.type
_entity_poly.pdbx_seq_one_letter_code
_entity_poly.pdbx_strand_id
1 'polypeptide(L)'
;MYQPDPDLRELIRPYLFLRTIPERGGFSDVFIQLLIILHTKSYLPFPMYRFTATTAAVLFFLMMMTTACSDAGSQNQSGDGELQAVPDGPLTVQVQFLVDEDRYEEALTKLRKEDGSNPEIMVMLRDTHLHYGTWLMYHAEMIHMTERMPMALAHFRRVLELDPQNRQAQANIRQIEDIYQSMNREIPQGVAE
;
A
#
# COMPACT_ATOMS: atom_id res chain seq x y z
N MET A 1 15.00 -47.49 -25.29
CA MET A 1 13.71 -47.47 -24.57
C MET A 1 13.68 -46.19 -23.76
N TYR A 2 12.89 -45.22 -24.23
CA TYR A 2 12.71 -43.91 -23.62
C TYR A 2 11.48 -44.02 -22.73
N GLN A 3 11.65 -43.74 -21.44
CA GLN A 3 10.57 -43.82 -20.46
C GLN A 3 10.28 -42.37 -20.02
N PRO A 4 9.13 -41.80 -20.37
CA PRO A 4 8.79 -40.43 -19.99
C PRO A 4 8.45 -40.39 -18.50
N ASP A 5 9.04 -39.42 -17.79
CA ASP A 5 8.80 -39.12 -16.38
C ASP A 5 7.52 -38.25 -16.26
N PRO A 6 6.41 -38.72 -15.64
CA PRO A 6 5.20 -37.93 -15.50
C PRO A 6 5.21 -37.12 -14.20
N ASP A 7 5.87 -35.97 -14.27
CA ASP A 7 5.76 -34.91 -13.28
C ASP A 7 4.53 -34.02 -13.57
N LEU A 8 3.39 -34.30 -12.93
CA LEU A 8 2.22 -33.42 -12.91
C LEU A 8 1.41 -33.50 -11.59
N ARG A 9 1.96 -34.09 -10.53
CA ARG A 9 1.26 -34.22 -9.23
C ARG A 9 1.69 -33.22 -8.15
N GLU A 10 2.70 -32.39 -8.42
CA GLU A 10 3.20 -31.40 -7.46
C GLU A 10 2.86 -29.94 -7.85
N LEU A 11 2.30 -29.67 -9.03
CA LEU A 11 2.08 -28.30 -9.52
C LEU A 11 0.72 -27.66 -9.15
N ILE A 12 -0.10 -28.27 -8.27
CA ILE A 12 -1.41 -27.70 -7.87
C ILE A 12 -1.74 -27.97 -6.39
N ARG A 13 -0.89 -27.51 -5.46
CA ARG A 13 -1.27 -27.41 -4.04
C ARG A 13 -0.80 -26.12 -3.33
N PRO A 14 -1.26 -24.94 -3.79
CA PRO A 14 -1.48 -23.85 -2.84
C PRO A 14 -2.86 -23.21 -3.04
N TYR A 15 -3.92 -23.89 -2.60
CA TYR A 15 -5.25 -23.27 -2.38
C TYR A 15 -5.94 -23.84 -1.14
N LEU A 16 -5.20 -23.88 -0.02
CA LEU A 16 -5.77 -24.09 1.32
C LEU A 16 -5.29 -22.96 2.22
N PHE A 17 -5.77 -21.76 1.91
CA PHE A 17 -5.81 -20.64 2.83
C PHE A 17 -7.25 -20.12 2.86
N LEU A 18 -7.70 -19.70 4.05
CA LEU A 18 -8.97 -19.04 4.37
C LEU A 18 -10.16 -19.94 4.76
N ARG A 19 -10.27 -20.23 6.05
CA ARG A 19 -11.53 -20.12 6.80
C ARG A 19 -11.26 -20.05 8.30
N THR A 20 -11.30 -18.84 8.84
CA THR A 20 -12.05 -18.46 10.06
C THR A 20 -11.74 -17.00 10.39
N ILE A 21 -12.58 -16.07 9.92
CA ILE A 21 -12.77 -14.76 10.56
C ILE A 21 -14.26 -14.65 10.90
N PRO A 22 -14.62 -14.25 12.14
CA PRO A 22 -16.00 -14.14 12.58
C PRO A 22 -16.69 -12.88 12.04
N GLU A 23 -17.90 -13.11 11.54
CA GLU A 23 -19.07 -12.22 11.47
C GLU A 23 -18.91 -10.81 12.07
N ARG A 24 -18.84 -9.80 11.19
CA ARG A 24 -19.41 -8.47 11.47
C ARG A 24 -20.30 -8.10 10.30
N GLY A 25 -21.53 -7.76 10.67
CA GLY A 25 -22.66 -7.67 9.77
C GLY A 25 -22.61 -6.50 8.79
N GLY A 26 -23.48 -6.64 7.79
CA GLY A 26 -23.96 -5.54 6.98
C GLY A 26 -23.35 -5.50 5.58
N PHE A 27 -24.22 -5.62 4.58
CA PHE A 27 -24.04 -5.23 3.18
C PHE A 27 -23.51 -6.23 2.12
N SER A 28 -23.27 -7.51 2.43
CA SER A 28 -22.84 -8.50 1.40
C SER A 28 -23.91 -9.54 0.98
N ASP A 29 -25.07 -9.59 1.64
CA ASP A 29 -26.01 -10.72 1.51
C ASP A 29 -26.88 -10.72 0.23
N VAL A 30 -26.99 -9.57 -0.45
CA VAL A 30 -27.72 -9.50 -1.74
C VAL A 30 -26.86 -10.02 -2.90
N PHE A 31 -25.53 -9.93 -2.79
CA PHE A 31 -24.62 -10.31 -3.88
C PHE A 31 -24.35 -11.82 -3.94
N ILE A 32 -24.42 -12.54 -2.82
CA ILE A 32 -24.21 -13.99 -2.80
C ILE A 32 -25.47 -14.75 -3.24
N GLN A 33 -26.68 -14.24 -2.95
CA GLN A 33 -27.91 -14.85 -3.48
C GLN A 33 -28.05 -14.71 -5.01
N LEU A 34 -27.52 -13.65 -5.61
CA LEU A 34 -27.57 -13.46 -7.06
C LEU A 34 -26.62 -14.41 -7.82
N LEU A 35 -25.52 -14.84 -7.19
CA LEU A 35 -24.55 -15.76 -7.81
C LEU A 35 -25.01 -17.23 -7.81
N ILE A 36 -25.90 -17.62 -6.89
CA ILE A 36 -26.43 -19.01 -6.80
C ILE A 36 -27.54 -19.26 -7.85
N ILE A 37 -28.25 -18.21 -8.30
CA ILE A 37 -29.30 -18.33 -9.31
C ILE A 37 -28.73 -18.48 -10.74
N LEU A 38 -27.48 -18.07 -10.98
CA LEU A 38 -26.86 -18.14 -12.31
C LEU A 38 -26.19 -19.49 -12.65
N HIS A 39 -25.98 -20.39 -11.67
CA HIS A 39 -25.27 -21.65 -11.92
C HIS A 39 -26.16 -22.92 -12.03
N THR A 40 -27.50 -22.78 -11.98
CA THR A 40 -28.47 -23.90 -12.01
C THR A 40 -29.40 -23.90 -13.23
N LYS A 41 -28.92 -23.51 -14.42
CA LYS A 41 -29.60 -23.82 -15.69
C LYS A 41 -28.61 -24.25 -16.76
N SER A 42 -28.16 -25.50 -16.67
CA SER A 42 -27.39 -26.14 -17.74
C SER A 42 -27.70 -27.63 -17.84
N TYR A 43 -28.98 -27.99 -17.99
CA TYR A 43 -29.39 -29.29 -18.54
C TYR A 43 -30.80 -29.19 -19.13
N LEU A 44 -30.91 -28.76 -20.39
CA LEU A 44 -32.03 -29.18 -21.26
C LEU A 44 -31.55 -29.20 -22.73
N PRO A 45 -31.83 -30.27 -23.50
CA PRO A 45 -31.49 -30.36 -24.91
C PRO A 45 -32.59 -29.76 -25.81
N PHE A 46 -32.18 -28.87 -26.74
CA PHE A 46 -32.69 -28.47 -28.08
C PHE A 46 -34.21 -28.52 -28.45
N PRO A 47 -34.72 -27.83 -29.52
CA PRO A 47 -34.15 -26.80 -30.42
C PRO A 47 -35.06 -25.56 -30.67
N MET A 48 -34.48 -24.58 -31.39
CA MET A 48 -35.11 -23.63 -32.33
C MET A 48 -36.07 -22.50 -31.86
N TYR A 49 -35.69 -21.29 -32.32
CA TYR A 49 -36.50 -20.14 -32.75
C TYR A 49 -36.87 -19.00 -31.76
N ARG A 50 -36.44 -17.79 -32.19
CA ARG A 50 -37.00 -16.43 -32.00
C ARG A 50 -36.38 -15.50 -30.94
N PHE A 51 -35.41 -14.74 -31.45
CA PHE A 51 -35.29 -13.27 -31.39
C PHE A 51 -36.32 -12.47 -30.58
N THR A 52 -35.77 -11.39 -30.00
CA THR A 52 -36.36 -10.15 -29.45
C THR A 52 -36.53 -10.08 -27.93
N ALA A 53 -36.04 -8.95 -27.38
CA ALA A 53 -36.31 -8.40 -26.04
C ALA A 53 -35.27 -8.54 -24.91
N THR A 54 -33.97 -8.72 -25.18
CA THR A 54 -32.93 -8.62 -24.12
C THR A 54 -31.80 -7.62 -24.41
N THR A 55 -31.85 -6.87 -25.51
CA THR A 55 -30.84 -5.83 -25.83
C THR A 55 -31.19 -4.44 -25.29
N ALA A 56 -32.41 -4.21 -24.79
CA ALA A 56 -32.83 -2.89 -24.30
C ALA A 56 -32.38 -2.58 -22.85
N ALA A 57 -32.09 -3.60 -22.03
CA ALA A 57 -31.77 -3.41 -20.61
C ALA A 57 -30.30 -3.02 -20.35
N VAL A 58 -29.37 -3.36 -21.26
CA VAL A 58 -27.95 -3.02 -21.13
C VAL A 58 -27.67 -1.57 -21.54
N LEU A 59 -28.47 -1.01 -22.45
CA LEU A 59 -28.36 0.39 -22.89
C LEU A 59 -28.93 1.40 -21.88
N PHE A 60 -29.84 0.98 -21.00
CA PHE A 60 -30.41 1.88 -19.98
C PHE A 60 -29.47 2.10 -18.78
N PHE A 61 -28.56 1.15 -18.50
CA PHE A 61 -27.60 1.27 -17.39
C PHE A 61 -26.35 2.09 -17.75
N LEU A 62 -26.08 2.32 -19.04
CA LEU A 62 -24.91 3.07 -19.52
C LEU A 62 -25.17 4.58 -19.68
N MET A 63 -26.41 5.05 -19.47
CA MET A 63 -26.81 6.46 -19.69
C MET A 63 -27.05 7.27 -18.40
N MET A 64 -26.72 6.72 -17.22
CA MET A 64 -26.91 7.34 -15.89
C MET A 64 -25.58 7.64 -15.17
N MET A 65 -24.48 7.82 -15.91
CA MET A 65 -23.14 8.19 -15.40
C MET A 65 -22.57 9.46 -16.04
N THR A 66 -23.42 10.37 -16.52
CA THR A 66 -22.98 11.62 -17.17
C THR A 66 -23.55 12.88 -16.51
N THR A 67 -23.83 12.88 -15.21
CA THR A 67 -24.26 14.11 -14.51
C THR A 67 -23.73 14.18 -13.09
N ALA A 68 -22.42 14.40 -12.98
CA ALA A 68 -21.78 15.10 -11.87
C ALA A 68 -20.39 15.58 -12.30
N CYS A 69 -20.32 16.44 -13.32
CA CYS A 69 -19.19 17.36 -13.47
C CYS A 69 -19.67 18.74 -13.03
N SER A 70 -19.39 19.09 -11.78
CA SER A 70 -19.24 20.47 -11.35
C SER A 70 -18.67 20.46 -9.94
N ASP A 71 -17.35 20.34 -9.83
CA ASP A 71 -16.69 21.31 -8.98
C ASP A 71 -15.42 21.84 -9.66
N ALA A 72 -15.42 23.16 -9.74
CA ALA A 72 -14.41 23.97 -10.39
C ALA A 72 -13.33 24.25 -9.35
N GLY A 73 -12.15 23.69 -9.55
CA GLY A 73 -11.04 23.87 -8.61
C GLY A 73 -9.69 23.52 -9.21
N SER A 74 -9.48 23.75 -10.50
CA SER A 74 -8.15 23.78 -11.08
C SER A 74 -7.44 25.06 -10.63
N GLN A 75 -6.85 25.05 -9.43
CA GLN A 75 -5.83 26.03 -9.09
C GLN A 75 -4.52 25.62 -9.76
N ASN A 76 -4.32 26.17 -10.96
CA ASN A 76 -2.99 26.50 -11.42
C ASN A 76 -2.44 27.55 -10.44
N GLN A 77 -1.53 27.16 -9.56
CA GLN A 77 -0.61 28.08 -8.91
C GLN A 77 0.81 27.70 -9.31
N SER A 78 1.27 28.32 -10.39
CA SER A 78 2.67 28.68 -10.52
C SER A 78 2.93 29.75 -9.45
N GLY A 79 3.44 29.32 -8.29
CA GLY A 79 3.77 30.18 -7.17
C GLY A 79 5.10 29.75 -6.60
N ASP A 80 5.98 30.71 -6.39
CA ASP A 80 7.24 30.53 -5.68
C ASP A 80 6.94 29.80 -4.35
N GLY A 81 7.42 28.56 -4.22
CA GLY A 81 6.88 27.57 -3.29
C GLY A 81 7.08 27.93 -1.82
N GLU A 82 6.14 28.66 -1.24
CA GLU A 82 6.06 28.88 0.19
C GLU A 82 5.51 27.61 0.83
N LEU A 83 6.34 26.96 1.66
CA LEU A 83 5.95 25.75 2.39
C LEU A 83 4.70 26.05 3.23
N GLN A 84 3.68 25.21 3.11
CA GLN A 84 2.45 25.38 3.88
C GLN A 84 2.76 25.34 5.38
N ALA A 85 2.20 26.28 6.14
CA ALA A 85 2.38 26.34 7.59
C ALA A 85 1.83 25.08 8.27
N VAL A 86 2.54 24.57 9.28
CA VAL A 86 2.06 23.45 10.09
C VAL A 86 0.82 23.91 10.86
N PRO A 87 -0.30 23.16 10.81
CA PRO A 87 -1.51 23.54 11.52
C PRO A 87 -1.28 23.52 13.04
N ASP A 88 -1.94 24.43 13.76
CA ASP A 88 -2.01 24.36 15.22
C ASP A 88 -2.84 23.14 15.65
N GLY A 89 -2.52 22.56 16.81
CA GLY A 89 -3.32 21.47 17.39
C GLY A 89 -2.48 20.39 18.09
N PRO A 90 -3.08 19.22 18.35
CA PRO A 90 -2.38 18.08 18.94
C PRO A 90 -1.16 17.67 18.12
N LEU A 91 -0.12 17.18 18.80
CA LEU A 91 1.12 16.75 18.15
C LEU A 91 0.87 15.74 17.02
N THR A 92 -0.04 14.79 17.23
CA THR A 92 -0.41 13.78 16.22
C THR A 92 -0.91 14.40 14.92
N VAL A 93 -1.68 15.49 14.99
CA VAL A 93 -2.16 16.22 13.80
C VAL A 93 -1.00 16.92 13.09
N GLN A 94 -0.11 17.55 13.86
CA GLN A 94 1.06 18.23 13.30
C GLN A 94 2.02 17.25 12.61
N VAL A 95 2.28 16.11 13.25
CA VAL A 95 3.17 15.06 12.71
C VAL A 95 2.56 14.43 11.47
N GLN A 96 1.27 14.10 11.49
CA GLN A 96 0.59 13.55 10.32
C GLN A 96 0.67 14.51 9.13
N PHE A 97 0.35 15.79 9.35
CA PHE A 97 0.48 16.81 8.31
C PHE A 97 1.91 16.89 7.75
N LEU A 98 2.92 16.89 8.61
CA LEU A 98 4.31 16.93 8.17
C LEU A 98 4.72 15.68 7.38
N VAL A 99 4.22 14.51 7.74
CA VAL A 99 4.44 13.26 7.00
C VAL A 99 3.76 13.30 5.63
N ASP A 100 2.51 13.78 5.56
CA ASP A 100 1.74 13.89 4.31
C ASP A 100 2.38 14.87 3.32
N GLU A 101 3.06 15.90 3.83
CA GLU A 101 3.81 16.91 3.06
C GLU A 101 5.29 16.52 2.83
N ASP A 102 5.69 15.27 3.10
CA ASP A 102 7.07 14.76 2.99
C ASP A 102 8.13 15.53 3.83
N ARG A 103 7.70 16.26 4.86
CA ARG A 103 8.53 17.05 5.78
C ARG A 103 8.98 16.23 6.99
N TYR A 104 9.57 15.07 6.72
CA TYR A 104 9.93 14.07 7.74
C TYR A 104 10.91 14.59 8.80
N GLU A 105 11.89 15.41 8.42
CA GLU A 105 12.88 15.96 9.38
C GLU A 105 12.24 16.89 10.42
N GLU A 106 11.25 17.67 9.99
CA GLU A 106 10.48 18.53 10.89
C GLU A 106 9.59 17.69 11.83
N ALA A 107 8.96 16.63 11.30
CA ALA A 107 8.17 15.69 12.09
C ALA A 107 9.03 15.02 13.17
N LEU A 108 10.19 14.48 12.80
CA LEU A 108 11.14 13.87 13.73
C LEU A 108 11.66 14.88 14.75
N THR A 109 11.93 16.12 14.33
CA THR A 109 12.37 17.18 15.25
C THR A 109 11.30 17.53 16.29
N LYS A 110 10.01 17.49 15.95
CA LYS A 110 8.93 17.65 16.91
C LYS A 110 8.86 16.45 17.87
N LEU A 111 8.86 15.24 17.33
CA LEU A 111 8.76 14.01 18.13
C LEU A 111 9.92 13.83 19.12
N ARG A 112 11.15 14.18 18.73
CA ARG A 112 12.34 14.09 19.61
C ARG A 112 12.32 15.03 20.81
N LYS A 113 11.46 16.06 20.80
CA LYS A 113 11.31 16.98 21.94
C LYS A 113 10.41 16.40 23.04
N GLU A 114 9.65 15.37 22.72
CA GLU A 114 8.73 14.72 23.64
C GLU A 114 9.42 13.61 24.46
N ASP A 115 8.71 13.08 25.44
CA ASP A 115 9.19 11.94 26.22
C ASP A 115 9.22 10.66 25.36
N GLY A 116 10.44 10.20 25.06
CA GLY A 116 10.68 8.95 24.31
C GLY A 116 10.25 7.68 25.05
N SER A 117 9.82 7.76 26.31
CA SER A 117 9.23 6.64 27.06
C SER A 117 7.71 6.53 26.84
N ASN A 118 7.08 7.56 26.28
CA ASN A 118 5.65 7.55 25.99
C ASN A 118 5.36 6.59 24.81
N PRO A 119 4.51 5.55 25.00
CA PRO A 119 4.18 4.60 23.95
C PRO A 119 3.63 5.23 22.66
N GLU A 120 2.86 6.32 22.77
CA GLU A 120 2.31 7.01 21.60
C GLU A 120 3.41 7.70 20.79
N ILE A 121 4.37 8.34 21.46
CA ILE A 121 5.53 8.97 20.82
C ILE A 121 6.42 7.92 20.18
N MET A 122 6.66 6.79 20.84
CA MET A 122 7.46 5.69 20.27
C MET A 122 6.82 5.14 18.98
N VAL A 123 5.49 5.00 18.95
CA VAL A 123 4.75 4.59 17.74
C VAL A 123 4.90 5.62 16.63
N MET A 124 4.70 6.91 16.92
CA MET A 124 4.87 7.97 15.91
C MET A 124 6.30 8.07 15.40
N LEU A 125 7.32 7.92 16.26
CA LEU A 125 8.72 7.87 15.85
C LEU A 125 8.97 6.71 14.89
N ARG A 126 8.54 5.50 15.27
CA ARG A 126 8.67 4.30 14.43
C ARG A 126 8.05 4.53 13.06
N ASP A 127 6.81 5.00 13.02
CA ASP A 127 6.08 5.18 11.76
C ASP A 127 6.70 6.29 10.91
N THR A 128 7.12 7.41 11.52
CA THR A 128 7.81 8.50 10.80
C THR A 128 9.13 8.03 10.19
N HIS A 129 9.96 7.26 10.92
CA HIS A 129 11.19 6.69 10.33
C HIS A 129 10.88 5.69 9.21
N LEU A 130 9.82 4.88 9.35
CA LEU A 130 9.41 3.92 8.31
C LEU A 130 8.98 4.64 7.02
N HIS A 131 8.17 5.68 7.15
CA HIS A 131 7.73 6.49 6.02
C HIS A 131 8.91 7.22 5.37
N TYR A 132 9.79 7.82 6.17
CA TYR A 132 10.93 8.54 5.64
C TYR A 132 11.92 7.63 4.90
N GLY A 133 12.26 6.47 5.47
CA GLY A 133 13.08 5.47 4.78
C GLY A 133 12.44 5.00 3.46
N THR A 134 11.12 4.83 3.43
CA THR A 134 10.36 4.46 2.23
C THR A 134 10.40 5.59 1.19
N TRP A 135 10.22 6.84 1.61
CA TRP A 135 10.30 8.00 0.74
C TRP A 135 11.70 8.17 0.13
N LEU A 136 12.76 8.02 0.93
CA LEU A 136 14.15 8.05 0.46
C LEU A 136 14.43 6.99 -0.61
N MET A 137 13.82 5.82 -0.47
CA MET A 137 14.02 4.69 -1.38
C MET A 137 13.30 4.88 -2.72
N TYR A 138 12.07 5.41 -2.72
CA TYR A 138 11.19 5.41 -3.89
C TYR A 138 10.90 6.79 -4.49
N HIS A 139 10.96 7.87 -3.72
CA HIS A 139 10.47 9.19 -4.14
C HIS A 139 11.54 10.29 -4.15
N ALA A 140 12.63 10.12 -3.38
CA ALA A 140 13.72 11.08 -3.31
C ALA A 140 14.66 11.01 -4.54
N GLU A 141 14.13 11.16 -5.75
CA GLU A 141 14.89 11.05 -7.01
C GLU A 141 15.93 12.16 -7.18
N MET A 142 15.69 13.30 -6.52
CA MET A 142 16.60 14.44 -6.51
C MET A 142 17.85 14.22 -5.66
N ILE A 143 17.86 13.21 -4.79
CA ILE A 143 19.02 12.82 -3.98
C ILE A 143 19.75 11.68 -4.69
N HIS A 144 21.07 11.75 -4.78
CA HIS A 144 21.83 10.68 -5.43
C HIS A 144 21.63 9.33 -4.72
N MET A 145 21.54 8.25 -5.51
CA MET A 145 21.33 6.89 -4.98
C MET A 145 22.37 6.50 -3.92
N THR A 146 23.61 6.94 -4.12
CA THR A 146 24.74 6.69 -3.20
C THR A 146 24.59 7.35 -1.84
N GLU A 147 23.70 8.33 -1.72
CA GLU A 147 23.42 9.07 -0.48
C GLU A 147 22.08 8.63 0.12
N ARG A 148 21.01 8.57 -0.69
CA ARG A 148 19.67 8.24 -0.19
C ARG A 148 19.53 6.80 0.30
N MET A 149 20.22 5.83 -0.31
CA MET A 149 20.11 4.42 0.10
C MET A 149 20.77 4.14 1.46
N PRO A 150 21.97 4.65 1.77
CA PRO A 150 22.51 4.62 3.14
C PRO A 150 21.58 5.29 4.15
N MET A 151 21.01 6.46 3.81
CA MET A 151 20.08 7.16 4.70
C MET A 151 18.84 6.30 4.97
N ALA A 152 18.18 5.78 3.93
CA ALA A 152 17.02 4.91 4.07
C ALA A 152 17.32 3.70 4.97
N LEU A 153 18.49 3.09 4.80
CA LEU A 153 18.95 1.95 5.60
C LEU A 153 19.08 2.33 7.10
N ALA A 154 19.63 3.50 7.40
CA ALA A 154 19.73 4.01 8.77
C ALA A 154 18.34 4.23 9.40
N HIS A 155 17.37 4.76 8.65
CA HIS A 155 15.99 4.91 9.11
C HIS A 155 15.32 3.57 9.37
N PHE A 156 15.42 2.59 8.48
CA PHE A 156 14.82 1.27 8.71
C PHE A 156 15.45 0.53 9.90
N ARG A 157 16.75 0.69 10.15
CA ARG A 157 17.38 0.14 11.36
C ARG A 157 16.81 0.77 12.62
N ARG A 158 16.57 2.08 12.62
CA ARG A 158 15.91 2.77 13.73
C ARG A 158 14.49 2.23 13.97
N VAL A 159 13.75 1.92 12.91
CA VAL A 159 12.46 1.23 13.01
C VAL A 159 12.60 -0.12 13.74
N LEU A 160 13.64 -0.90 13.45
CA LEU A 160 13.85 -2.20 14.11
C LEU A 160 14.34 -2.10 15.56
N GLU A 161 14.95 -1.00 15.96
CA GLU A 161 15.23 -0.73 17.38
C GLU A 161 13.94 -0.46 18.16
N LEU A 162 12.99 0.25 17.55
CA LEU A 162 11.70 0.59 18.15
C LEU A 162 10.70 -0.58 18.07
N ASP A 163 10.73 -1.34 16.98
CA ASP A 163 9.86 -2.48 16.69
C ASP A 163 10.64 -3.58 15.93
N PRO A 164 11.28 -4.52 16.65
CA PRO A 164 12.06 -5.59 16.04
C PRO A 164 11.28 -6.52 15.10
N GLN A 165 9.95 -6.54 15.21
CA GLN A 165 9.08 -7.40 14.42
C GLN A 165 8.51 -6.70 13.18
N ASN A 166 8.93 -5.46 12.90
CA ASN A 166 8.45 -4.70 11.76
C ASN A 166 8.87 -5.36 10.43
N ARG A 167 7.96 -6.11 9.82
CA ARG A 167 8.23 -6.88 8.60
C ARG A 167 8.57 -6.00 7.40
N GLN A 168 8.01 -4.79 7.34
CA GLN A 168 8.26 -3.86 6.23
C GLN A 168 9.69 -3.32 6.28
N ALA A 169 10.16 -2.86 7.46
CA ALA A 169 11.54 -2.43 7.64
C ALA A 169 12.53 -3.57 7.34
N GLN A 170 12.27 -4.80 7.82
CA GLN A 170 13.11 -5.95 7.50
C GLN A 170 13.18 -6.24 5.99
N ALA A 171 12.06 -6.13 5.28
CA ALA A 171 12.01 -6.36 3.84
C ALA A 171 12.79 -5.28 3.07
N ASN A 172 12.61 -4.01 3.44
CA ASN A 172 13.31 -2.89 2.79
C ASN A 172 14.82 -2.92 3.07
N ILE A 173 15.25 -3.25 4.30
CA ILE A 173 16.66 -3.46 4.62
C ILE A 173 17.26 -4.53 3.70
N ARG A 174 16.63 -5.71 3.62
CA ARG A 174 17.10 -6.79 2.74
C ARG A 174 17.23 -6.34 1.29
N GLN A 175 16.22 -5.64 0.77
CA GLN A 175 16.25 -5.15 -0.60
C GLN A 175 17.44 -4.19 -0.85
N ILE A 176 17.71 -3.27 0.08
CA ILE A 176 18.86 -2.36 -0.03
C ILE A 176 20.16 -3.16 0.05
N GLU A 177 20.30 -4.06 1.02
CA GLU A 177 21.50 -4.89 1.21
C GLU A 177 21.81 -5.77 -0.01
N ASP A 178 20.78 -6.37 -0.62
CA ASP A 178 20.91 -7.16 -1.85
C ASP A 178 21.47 -6.32 -3.01
N ILE A 179 21.04 -5.05 -3.13
CA ILE A 179 21.57 -4.12 -4.14
C ILE A 179 23.07 -3.88 -3.89
N TYR A 180 23.48 -3.60 -2.64
CA TYR A 180 24.90 -3.42 -2.30
C TYR A 180 25.74 -4.67 -2.61
N GLN A 181 25.24 -5.84 -2.25
CA GLN A 181 25.90 -7.12 -2.53
C GLN A 181 26.03 -7.36 -4.04
N SER A 182 25.00 -7.07 -4.83
CA SER A 182 25.04 -7.23 -6.30
C SER A 182 26.09 -6.33 -6.96
N MET A 183 26.41 -5.19 -6.35
CA MET A 183 27.45 -4.26 -6.79
C MET A 183 28.84 -4.61 -6.22
N ASN A 184 28.96 -5.68 -5.41
CA ASN A 184 30.15 -6.02 -4.64
C ASN A 184 30.66 -4.83 -3.80
N ARG A 185 29.74 -4.13 -3.13
CA ARG A 185 30.02 -2.99 -2.26
C ARG A 185 29.71 -3.34 -0.81
N GLU A 186 30.45 -2.70 0.11
CA GLU A 186 30.19 -2.81 1.54
C GLU A 186 28.82 -2.20 1.89
N ILE A 187 28.10 -2.88 2.78
CA ILE A 187 26.81 -2.41 3.29
C ILE A 187 27.07 -1.28 4.30
N PRO A 188 26.53 -0.07 4.07
CA PRO A 188 26.68 1.05 4.99
C PRO A 188 26.15 0.68 6.39
N GLN A 189 26.87 1.10 7.43
CA GLN A 189 26.48 0.93 8.83
C GLN A 189 25.91 2.23 9.39
N GLY A 190 25.14 2.14 10.49
CA GLY A 190 24.56 3.30 11.17
C GLY A 190 23.05 3.19 11.37
N VAL A 191 22.54 4.06 12.24
CA VAL A 191 21.13 4.17 12.65
C VAL A 191 20.77 5.65 12.66
N ALA A 192 19.57 5.99 12.17
CA ALA A 192 19.09 7.37 12.16
C ALA A 192 18.72 7.84 13.57
N GLU A 193 18.93 9.12 13.85
CA GLU A 193 18.66 9.76 15.15
C GLU A 193 17.19 10.13 15.38
#